data_AF-A0A377CV89-F1
#
_entry.id   AF-A0A377CV89-F1
#
_cell.length_a   1.000
_cell.length_b   1.000
_cell.length_c   1.000
_cell.angle_alpha   90.00
_cell.angle_beta   90.00
_cell.angle_gamma   90.00
#
_symmetry.space_group_name_H-M   'P 1'
#
loop_
_entity.id
_entity.type
_entity.pdbx_description
1 polymer ?
#
loop_
_entity_poly.entity_id
_entity_poly.type
_entity_poly.pdbx_seq_one_letter_code
_entity_poly.pdbx_strand_id
1 'polypeptide(L)'
;METTQTSTIASKDSRSAWRKTDTMWMLGLYGTAIGAGVLFLPINAGVGGMIPLIIMAILAFPMTFFAHRGLTRFVLSGKNPGEDITEVVEEHFGIGAGKLITLLYFFAIYPILLVYSVAITNTVESFMSHQLGMTPPPRAILSLILIVGMMTIVRFGEQMIVKAMSILVFPFVGVLMLLALYLIPQWNGAALETLSLDTASATGNGLWMTLWLAIPVMVFSFNHSPIISSFAVAKA
;
A
#
# COMPACT_ATOMS: atom_id res chain seq x y z
N MET A 1 -0.31 10.11 -62.92
CA MET A 1 -0.81 10.85 -61.74
C MET A 1 -1.39 9.83 -60.79
N GLU A 2 -0.55 9.32 -59.88
CA GLU A 2 -0.98 8.40 -58.83
C GLU A 2 -1.61 9.22 -57.70
N THR A 3 -2.84 8.88 -57.34
CA THR A 3 -3.59 9.51 -56.28
C THR A 3 -3.16 8.93 -54.93
N THR A 4 -2.46 9.76 -54.14
CA THR A 4 -2.12 9.49 -52.74
C THR A 4 -3.41 9.26 -51.94
N GLN A 5 -3.67 8.02 -51.55
CA GLN A 5 -4.69 7.69 -50.56
C GLN A 5 -4.12 8.00 -49.17
N THR A 6 -4.57 9.10 -48.59
CA THR A 6 -4.31 9.46 -47.20
C THR A 6 -4.97 8.41 -46.29
N SER A 7 -4.18 7.47 -45.77
CA SER A 7 -4.63 6.55 -44.73
C SER A 7 -5.00 7.36 -43.48
N THR A 8 -6.30 7.54 -43.25
CA THR A 8 -6.81 8.08 -41.99
C THR A 8 -6.38 7.11 -40.89
N ILE A 9 -5.38 7.50 -40.10
CA ILE A 9 -5.05 6.84 -38.84
C ILE A 9 -6.24 7.08 -37.92
N ALA A 10 -7.21 6.16 -37.95
CA ALA A 10 -8.27 6.13 -36.98
C ALA A 10 -7.63 5.74 -35.63
N SER A 11 -7.26 6.74 -34.84
CA SER A 11 -6.99 6.57 -33.42
C SER A 11 -8.28 6.09 -32.76
N LYS A 12 -8.43 4.77 -32.67
CA LYS A 12 -9.50 4.14 -31.90
C LYS A 12 -9.19 4.38 -30.42
N ASP A 13 -9.64 5.52 -29.90
CA ASP A 13 -9.80 5.76 -28.47
C ASP A 13 -10.88 4.82 -27.92
N SER A 14 -10.57 3.51 -27.83
CA SER A 14 -11.33 2.65 -26.95
C SER A 14 -10.71 2.82 -25.56
N ARG A 15 -11.23 3.76 -24.77
CA ARG A 15 -11.14 3.62 -23.32
C ARG A 15 -11.70 2.24 -22.99
N SER A 16 -10.82 1.31 -22.59
CA SER A 16 -11.22 -0.04 -22.20
C SER A 16 -12.35 0.09 -21.18
N ALA A 17 -13.52 -0.48 -21.47
CA ALA A 17 -14.61 -0.54 -20.52
C ALA A 17 -14.14 -1.25 -19.24
N TRP A 18 -14.64 -0.82 -18.09
CA TRP A 18 -14.30 -1.40 -16.80
C TRP A 18 -14.68 -2.88 -16.76
N ARG A 19 -13.71 -3.75 -16.46
CA ARG A 19 -13.87 -5.21 -16.42
C ARG A 19 -14.01 -5.68 -14.97
N LYS A 20 -14.63 -6.84 -14.75
CA LYS A 20 -14.71 -7.47 -13.41
C LYS A 20 -13.33 -7.67 -12.77
N THR A 21 -12.32 -7.97 -13.59
CA THR A 21 -10.93 -8.05 -13.15
C THR A 21 -10.42 -6.74 -12.58
N ASP A 22 -10.87 -5.58 -13.10
CA ASP A 22 -10.42 -4.26 -12.63
C ASP A 22 -10.95 -4.02 -11.21
N THR A 23 -12.19 -4.44 -10.91
CA THR A 23 -12.71 -4.44 -9.54
C THR A 23 -11.91 -5.38 -8.63
N MET A 24 -11.58 -6.60 -9.06
CA MET A 24 -10.80 -7.52 -8.22
C MET A 24 -9.41 -6.97 -7.89
N TRP A 25 -8.75 -6.37 -8.89
CA TRP A 25 -7.44 -5.73 -8.70
C TRP A 25 -7.52 -4.47 -7.85
N MET A 26 -8.51 -3.60 -8.08
CA MET A 26 -8.74 -2.42 -7.24
C MET A 26 -8.98 -2.83 -5.78
N LEU A 27 -9.80 -3.85 -5.54
CA LEU A 27 -10.06 -4.37 -4.20
C LEU A 27 -8.83 -5.04 -3.59
N GLY A 28 -8.02 -5.76 -4.39
CA GLY A 28 -6.75 -6.33 -3.93
C GLY A 28 -5.74 -5.24 -3.52
N LEU A 29 -5.60 -4.20 -4.33
CA LEU A 29 -4.78 -3.02 -4.02
C LEU A 29 -5.28 -2.33 -2.75
N TYR A 30 -6.59 -2.14 -2.62
CA TYR A 30 -7.18 -1.56 -1.42
C TYR A 30 -6.95 -2.43 -0.16
N GLY A 31 -7.07 -3.76 -0.27
CA GLY A 31 -6.79 -4.69 0.82
C GLY A 31 -5.34 -4.66 1.29
N THR A 32 -4.40 -4.53 0.36
CA THR A 32 -2.97 -4.36 0.68
C THR A 32 -2.67 -2.99 1.26
N ALA A 33 -3.40 -1.94 0.87
CA ALA A 33 -3.25 -0.59 1.41
C ALA A 33 -3.70 -0.48 2.88
N ILE A 34 -4.84 -1.06 3.26
CA ILE A 34 -5.39 -0.78 4.59
C ILE A 34 -4.53 -1.37 5.72
N GLY A 35 -3.88 -2.53 5.52
CA GLY A 35 -3.26 -3.41 6.53
C GLY A 35 -2.69 -2.77 7.82
N ALA A 36 -1.40 -2.98 8.12
CA ALA A 36 -0.79 -2.33 9.29
C ALA A 36 -0.49 -0.85 9.00
N GLY A 37 -0.28 -0.52 7.72
CA GLY A 37 0.15 0.79 7.26
C GLY A 37 -0.91 1.90 7.38
N VAL A 38 -2.21 1.60 7.27
CA VAL A 38 -3.28 2.62 7.38
C VAL A 38 -4.05 2.51 8.69
N LEU A 39 -3.95 1.41 9.42
CA LEU A 39 -4.52 1.33 10.77
C LEU A 39 -3.58 1.92 11.83
N PHE A 40 -2.31 1.52 11.89
CA PHE A 40 -1.43 1.95 12.98
C PHE A 40 -0.80 3.32 12.72
N LEU A 41 -0.48 3.64 11.47
CA LEU A 41 0.27 4.85 11.16
C LEU A 41 -0.59 6.12 11.14
N PRO A 42 -1.82 6.14 10.60
CA PRO A 42 -2.75 7.25 10.79
C PRO A 42 -3.20 7.47 12.23
N ILE A 43 -3.32 6.40 13.03
CA ILE A 43 -3.55 6.55 14.48
C ILE A 43 -2.37 7.29 15.12
N ASN A 44 -1.14 6.86 14.82
CA ASN A 44 0.08 7.53 15.32
C ASN A 44 0.28 8.94 14.72
N ALA A 45 -0.06 9.17 13.46
CA ALA A 45 0.01 10.49 12.82
C ALA A 45 -1.08 11.42 13.37
N GLY A 46 -2.22 10.88 13.78
CA GLY A 46 -3.30 11.61 14.44
C GLY A 46 -2.96 12.09 15.84
N VAL A 47 -2.00 11.45 16.52
CA VAL A 47 -1.38 11.98 17.74
C VAL A 47 -0.75 13.35 17.49
N GLY A 48 -0.31 13.63 16.26
CA GLY A 48 0.19 14.93 15.83
C GLY A 48 -0.85 16.06 15.80
N GLY A 49 -2.14 15.75 15.96
CA GLY A 49 -3.25 16.70 15.88
C GLY A 49 -3.92 16.72 14.50
N MET A 50 -5.02 17.48 14.40
CA MET A 50 -5.87 17.44 13.21
C MET A 50 -5.29 18.20 12.01
N ILE A 51 -4.50 19.26 12.22
CA ILE A 51 -3.87 20.02 11.14
C ILE A 51 -2.88 19.16 10.33
N PRO A 52 -1.89 18.47 10.93
CA PRO A 52 -1.04 17.54 10.19
C PRO A 52 -1.83 16.48 9.45
N LEU A 53 -2.88 15.91 10.05
CA LEU A 53 -3.73 14.91 9.40
C LEU A 53 -4.38 15.44 8.11
N ILE A 54 -4.96 16.64 8.15
CA ILE A 54 -5.59 17.27 6.98
C ILE A 54 -4.55 17.51 5.87
N ILE A 55 -3.39 18.08 6.23
CA ILE A 55 -2.30 18.31 5.28
C ILE A 55 -1.84 16.98 4.66
N MET A 56 -1.62 15.95 5.47
CA MET A 56 -1.21 14.63 4.99
C MET A 56 -2.27 14.00 4.10
N ALA A 57 -3.57 14.16 4.41
CA ALA A 57 -4.66 13.66 3.57
C ALA A 57 -4.67 14.34 2.19
N ILE A 58 -4.47 15.66 2.14
CA ILE A 58 -4.38 16.43 0.88
C ILE A 58 -3.16 16.02 0.07
N LEU A 59 -2.00 15.84 0.72
CA LEU A 59 -0.75 15.47 0.05
C LEU A 59 -0.74 14.00 -0.40
N ALA A 60 -1.41 13.11 0.32
CA ALA A 60 -1.42 11.67 0.03
C ALA A 60 -1.87 11.38 -1.41
N PHE A 61 -2.93 12.05 -1.86
CA PHE A 61 -3.49 11.82 -3.19
C PHE A 61 -2.50 12.13 -4.33
N PRO A 62 -1.97 13.36 -4.51
CA PRO A 62 -1.06 13.65 -5.60
C PRO A 62 0.24 12.84 -5.49
N MET A 63 0.78 12.65 -4.27
CA MET A 63 2.01 11.87 -4.07
C MET A 63 1.84 10.43 -4.56
N THR A 64 0.75 9.76 -4.17
CA THR A 64 0.51 8.36 -4.55
C THR A 64 0.09 8.24 -6.01
N PHE A 65 -0.88 9.05 -6.46
CA PHE A 65 -1.43 8.96 -7.81
C PHE A 65 -0.38 9.20 -8.90
N PHE A 66 0.42 10.26 -8.78
CA PHE A 66 1.43 10.57 -9.81
C PHE A 66 2.60 9.58 -9.78
N ALA A 67 3.04 9.15 -8.60
CA ALA A 67 4.12 8.16 -8.48
C ALA A 67 3.70 6.80 -9.05
N HIS A 68 2.51 6.30 -8.68
CA HIS A 68 1.99 5.02 -9.19
C HIS A 68 1.74 5.09 -10.70
N ARG A 69 1.15 6.19 -11.21
CA ARG A 69 0.96 6.38 -12.66
C ARG A 69 2.28 6.44 -13.41
N GLY A 70 3.28 7.13 -12.87
CA GLY A 70 4.63 7.20 -13.43
C GLY A 70 5.26 5.82 -13.51
N LEU A 71 5.17 5.05 -12.43
CA LEU A 71 5.70 3.69 -12.36
C LEU A 71 5.00 2.75 -13.34
N THR A 72 3.67 2.77 -13.43
CA THR A 72 2.94 1.94 -14.40
C THR A 72 3.36 2.25 -15.84
N ARG A 73 3.48 3.52 -16.19
CA ARG A 73 3.93 3.92 -17.54
C ARG A 73 5.36 3.52 -17.83
N PHE A 74 6.21 3.60 -16.82
CA PHE A 74 7.59 3.17 -16.90
C PHE A 74 7.66 1.65 -17.15
N VAL A 75 6.98 0.82 -16.35
CA VAL A 75 6.94 -0.64 -16.56
C VAL A 75 6.40 -0.99 -17.95
N LEU A 76 5.34 -0.30 -18.41
CA LEU A 76 4.76 -0.52 -19.74
C LEU A 76 5.62 0.01 -20.91
N SER A 77 6.71 0.74 -20.66
CA SER A 77 7.63 1.16 -21.71
C SER A 77 8.71 0.12 -22.04
N GLY A 78 8.78 -0.97 -21.26
CA GLY A 78 9.63 -2.13 -21.57
C GLY A 78 9.29 -2.73 -22.92
N LYS A 79 10.31 -3.14 -23.68
CA LYS A 79 10.11 -3.73 -25.01
C LYS A 79 9.51 -5.13 -24.96
N ASN A 80 9.79 -5.91 -23.92
CA ASN A 80 9.30 -7.29 -23.84
C ASN A 80 8.08 -7.38 -22.91
N PRO A 81 7.00 -8.08 -23.33
CA PRO A 81 5.88 -8.37 -22.44
C PRO A 81 6.36 -9.22 -21.26
N GLY A 82 6.11 -8.76 -20.04
CA GLY A 82 6.51 -9.49 -18.84
C GLY A 82 7.66 -8.86 -18.05
N GLU A 83 8.31 -7.82 -18.59
CA GLU A 83 9.46 -7.21 -17.93
C GLU A 83 9.07 -6.55 -16.60
N ASP A 84 9.84 -6.85 -15.56
CA ASP A 84 9.68 -6.23 -14.26
C ASP A 84 10.43 -4.88 -14.17
N ILE A 85 10.25 -4.16 -13.07
CA ILE A 85 10.88 -2.85 -12.88
C ILE A 85 12.41 -2.90 -13.01
N THR A 86 13.05 -4.01 -12.62
CA THR A 86 14.51 -4.16 -12.72
C THR A 86 14.92 -4.27 -14.18
N GLU A 87 14.23 -5.12 -14.94
CA GLU A 87 14.50 -5.35 -16.35
C GLU A 87 14.28 -4.09 -17.19
N VAL A 88 13.19 -3.36 -16.94
CA VAL A 88 12.92 -2.10 -17.65
C VAL A 88 13.94 -1.00 -17.31
N VAL A 89 14.42 -0.93 -16.06
CA VAL A 89 15.51 -0.01 -15.68
C VAL A 89 16.81 -0.38 -16.39
N GLU A 90 17.15 -1.66 -16.44
CA GLU A 90 18.33 -2.15 -17.15
C GLU A 90 18.25 -1.83 -18.65
N GLU A 91 17.06 -1.93 -19.25
CA GLU A 91 16.84 -1.58 -20.64
C GLU A 91 17.08 -0.08 -20.92
N HIS A 92 16.52 0.80 -20.09
CA HIS A 92 16.56 2.25 -20.33
C HIS A 92 17.86 2.91 -19.86
N PHE A 93 18.48 2.39 -18.81
CA PHE A 93 19.59 3.03 -18.10
C PHE A 93 20.84 2.14 -17.96
N GLY A 94 20.77 0.88 -18.43
CA GLY A 94 21.88 -0.07 -18.42
C GLY A 94 21.99 -0.90 -17.14
N ILE A 95 22.83 -1.94 -17.22
CA ILE A 95 23.03 -2.99 -16.19
C ILE A 95 23.38 -2.41 -14.81
N GLY A 96 24.18 -1.33 -14.78
CA GLY A 96 24.59 -0.69 -13.52
C GLY A 96 23.41 -0.07 -12.76
N ALA A 97 22.50 0.58 -13.50
CA ALA A 97 21.28 1.16 -12.93
C ALA A 97 20.30 0.08 -12.47
N GLY A 98 20.17 -1.01 -13.24
CA GLY A 98 19.38 -2.18 -12.88
C GLY A 98 19.79 -2.74 -11.51
N LYS A 99 21.10 -3.02 -11.33
CA LYS A 99 21.65 -3.50 -10.05
C LYS A 99 21.40 -2.55 -8.88
N LEU A 100 21.55 -1.24 -9.11
CA LEU A 100 21.30 -0.23 -8.08
C LEU A 100 19.83 -0.23 -7.66
N ILE A 101 18.90 -0.29 -8.62
CA ILE A 101 17.47 -0.37 -8.33
C ILE A 101 17.12 -1.65 -7.58
N THR A 102 17.67 -2.80 -7.95
CA THR A 102 17.46 -4.05 -7.20
C THR A 102 17.91 -3.90 -5.75
N LEU A 103 19.05 -3.27 -5.50
CA LEU A 103 19.56 -3.02 -4.15
C LEU A 103 18.63 -2.09 -3.35
N LEU A 104 18.17 -0.99 -3.97
CA LEU A 104 17.21 -0.08 -3.34
C LEU A 104 15.87 -0.77 -3.05
N TYR A 105 15.41 -1.65 -3.95
CA TYR A 105 14.22 -2.48 -3.76
C TYR A 105 14.36 -3.41 -2.57
N PHE A 106 15.53 -4.05 -2.41
CA PHE A 106 15.80 -4.86 -1.23
C PHE A 106 15.66 -4.05 0.05
N PHE A 107 16.28 -2.87 0.14
CA PHE A 107 16.16 -2.00 1.31
C PHE A 107 14.76 -1.43 1.53
N ALA A 108 13.94 -1.30 0.48
CA ALA A 108 12.56 -0.88 0.62
C ALA A 108 11.65 -2.01 1.14
N ILE A 109 11.80 -3.22 0.59
CA ILE A 109 10.89 -4.35 0.86
C ILE A 109 11.29 -5.12 2.13
N TYR A 110 12.59 -5.33 2.37
CA TYR A 110 13.04 -6.14 3.50
C TYR A 110 12.57 -5.60 4.87
N PRO A 111 12.67 -4.29 5.17
CA PRO A 111 12.12 -3.73 6.40
C PRO A 111 10.60 -3.85 6.49
N ILE A 112 9.88 -3.72 5.36
CA ILE A 112 8.42 -3.93 5.30
C ILE A 112 8.08 -5.34 5.79
N LEU A 113 8.79 -6.36 5.28
CA LEU A 113 8.59 -7.75 5.67
C LEU A 113 8.86 -7.99 7.16
N LEU A 114 9.90 -7.35 7.71
CA LEU A 114 10.21 -7.46 9.15
C LEU A 114 9.11 -6.83 10.02
N VAL A 115 8.65 -5.62 9.68
CA VAL A 115 7.57 -4.94 10.40
C VAL A 115 6.28 -5.77 10.37
N TYR A 116 5.93 -6.33 9.22
CA TYR A 116 4.75 -7.20 9.11
C TYR A 116 4.89 -8.50 9.90
N SER A 117 6.08 -9.09 9.93
CA SER A 117 6.36 -10.30 10.73
C SER A 117 6.19 -10.05 12.24
N VAL A 118 6.64 -8.88 12.71
CA VAL A 118 6.43 -8.44 14.09
C VAL A 118 4.95 -8.17 14.36
N ALA A 119 4.27 -7.47 13.44
CA ALA A 119 2.86 -7.11 13.58
C ALA A 119 1.95 -8.34 13.66
N ILE A 120 2.14 -9.33 12.78
CA ILE A 120 1.32 -10.56 12.81
C ILE A 120 1.56 -11.36 14.10
N THR A 121 2.82 -11.45 14.55
CA THR A 121 3.16 -12.13 15.81
C THR A 121 2.46 -11.45 16.98
N ASN A 122 2.54 -10.12 17.08
CA ASN A 122 1.89 -9.35 18.15
C ASN A 122 0.36 -9.51 18.13
N THR A 123 -0.25 -9.45 16.94
CA THR A 123 -1.71 -9.56 16.80
C THR A 123 -2.19 -10.95 17.20
N VAL A 124 -1.52 -12.02 16.76
CA VAL A 124 -1.89 -13.39 17.13
C VAL A 124 -1.65 -13.64 18.60
N GLU A 125 -0.51 -13.18 19.14
CA GLU A 125 -0.20 -13.28 20.58
C GLU A 125 -1.29 -12.60 21.43
N SER A 126 -1.66 -11.36 21.08
CA SER A 126 -2.73 -10.62 21.76
C SER A 126 -4.10 -11.29 21.60
N PHE A 127 -4.39 -11.85 20.41
CA PHE A 127 -5.63 -12.58 20.16
C PHE A 127 -5.73 -13.85 21.02
N MET A 128 -4.63 -14.60 21.15
CA MET A 128 -4.57 -15.77 22.00
C MET A 128 -4.86 -15.40 23.46
N SER A 129 -4.21 -14.35 23.97
CA SER A 129 -4.35 -13.97 25.38
C SER A 129 -5.70 -13.34 25.71
N HIS A 130 -6.20 -12.43 24.86
CA HIS A 130 -7.36 -11.59 25.19
C HIS A 130 -8.68 -12.10 24.62
N GLN A 131 -8.66 -12.84 23.51
CA GLN A 131 -9.89 -13.34 22.89
C GLN A 131 -10.06 -14.85 23.08
N LEU A 132 -8.98 -15.63 23.03
CA LEU A 132 -9.05 -17.08 23.22
C LEU A 132 -8.80 -17.52 24.68
N GLY A 133 -8.31 -16.61 25.54
CA GLY A 133 -7.95 -16.93 26.92
C GLY A 133 -6.83 -17.96 27.05
N MET A 134 -6.03 -18.14 25.99
CA MET A 134 -4.93 -19.09 25.94
C MET A 134 -3.61 -18.38 26.23
N THR A 135 -2.73 -19.03 26.99
CA THR A 135 -1.36 -18.55 27.15
C THR A 135 -0.60 -18.74 25.83
N PRO A 136 -0.12 -17.67 25.17
CA PRO A 136 0.62 -17.79 23.93
C PRO A 136 1.96 -18.50 24.17
N PRO A 137 2.44 -19.29 23.19
CA PRO A 137 3.76 -19.92 23.26
C PRO A 137 4.87 -18.85 23.21
N PRO A 138 6.13 -19.19 23.54
CA PRO A 138 7.25 -18.27 23.45
C PRO A 138 7.30 -17.58 22.08
N ARG A 139 7.47 -16.26 22.08
CA ARG A 139 7.41 -15.40 20.89
C ARG A 139 8.22 -15.92 19.70
N ALA A 140 9.42 -16.47 19.94
CA ALA A 140 10.28 -17.02 18.89
C ALA A 140 9.66 -18.25 18.19
N ILE A 141 8.97 -19.11 18.95
CA ILE A 141 8.28 -20.28 18.41
C ILE A 141 7.03 -19.82 17.66
N LEU A 142 6.27 -18.89 18.25
CA LEU A 142 5.08 -18.33 17.62
C LEU A 142 5.40 -17.68 16.27
N SER A 143 6.41 -16.80 16.23
CA SER A 143 6.80 -16.11 15.00
C SER A 143 7.31 -17.09 13.95
N LEU A 144 8.09 -18.10 14.32
CA LEU A 144 8.56 -19.13 13.41
C LEU A 144 7.39 -19.89 12.77
N ILE A 145 6.42 -20.35 13.58
CA ILE A 145 5.24 -21.06 13.09
C ILE A 145 4.44 -20.17 12.13
N LEU A 146 4.22 -18.91 12.49
CA LEU A 146 3.47 -17.96 11.66
C LEU A 146 4.19 -17.69 10.33
N ILE A 147 5.49 -17.45 10.35
CA ILE A 147 6.29 -17.20 9.12
C ILE A 147 6.27 -18.43 8.22
N VAL A 148 6.50 -19.63 8.76
CA VAL A 148 6.45 -20.89 7.98
C VAL A 148 5.05 -21.11 7.39
N GLY A 149 3.99 -20.85 8.17
CA GLY A 149 2.61 -20.93 7.70
C GLY A 149 2.35 -19.96 6.54
N MET A 150 2.78 -18.71 6.68
CA MET A 150 2.66 -17.70 5.62
C MET A 150 3.45 -18.06 4.37
N MET A 151 4.70 -18.53 4.51
CA MET A 151 5.52 -18.99 3.39
C MET A 151 4.89 -20.18 2.66
N THR A 152 4.23 -21.07 3.40
CA THR A 152 3.49 -22.19 2.81
C THR A 152 2.32 -21.69 1.97
N ILE A 153 1.57 -20.68 2.45
CA ILE A 153 0.48 -20.04 1.69
C ILE A 153 1.01 -19.41 0.39
N VAL A 154 2.16 -18.73 0.45
CA VAL A 154 2.78 -18.11 -0.74
C VAL A 154 3.12 -19.14 -1.82
N ARG A 155 3.49 -20.37 -1.46
CA ARG A 155 3.84 -21.43 -2.42
C ARG A 155 2.69 -21.90 -3.31
N PHE A 156 1.45 -21.63 -2.95
CA PHE A 156 0.28 -22.02 -3.74
C PHE A 156 0.00 -21.09 -4.94
N GLY A 157 0.84 -20.07 -5.16
CA GLY A 157 0.83 -19.24 -6.36
C GLY A 157 0.05 -17.94 -6.23
N GLU A 158 0.42 -16.96 -7.08
CA GLU A 158 -0.09 -15.58 -7.05
C GLU A 158 -1.62 -15.49 -7.16
N GLN A 159 -2.25 -16.29 -8.02
CA GLN A 159 -3.70 -16.20 -8.24
C GLN A 159 -4.51 -16.55 -6.97
N MET A 160 -4.03 -17.49 -6.15
CA MET A 160 -4.69 -17.82 -4.90
C MET A 160 -4.54 -16.70 -3.88
N ILE A 161 -3.35 -16.08 -3.80
CA ILE A 161 -3.09 -14.93 -2.92
C ILE A 161 -4.00 -13.76 -3.29
N VAL A 162 -4.04 -13.37 -4.57
CA VAL A 162 -4.88 -12.25 -5.04
C VAL A 162 -6.35 -12.53 -4.73
N LYS A 163 -6.84 -13.75 -5.02
CA LYS A 163 -8.22 -14.12 -4.73
C LYS A 163 -8.54 -14.09 -3.23
N ALA A 164 -7.65 -14.62 -2.40
CA ALA A 164 -7.82 -14.61 -0.95
C ALA A 164 -7.87 -13.17 -0.39
N MET A 165 -6.94 -12.31 -0.83
CA MET A 165 -6.92 -10.89 -0.44
C MET A 165 -8.19 -10.17 -0.89
N SER A 166 -8.63 -10.36 -2.15
CA SER A 166 -9.86 -9.75 -2.65
C SER A 166 -11.11 -10.19 -1.87
N ILE A 167 -11.18 -11.45 -1.41
CA ILE A 167 -12.29 -11.93 -0.58
C ILE A 167 -12.22 -11.34 0.83
N LEU A 168 -11.03 -11.30 1.43
CA LEU A 168 -10.81 -10.84 2.81
C LEU A 168 -11.08 -9.34 2.98
N VAL A 169 -10.92 -8.55 1.91
CA VAL A 169 -11.24 -7.11 1.90
C VAL A 169 -12.69 -6.84 2.31
N PHE A 170 -13.66 -7.63 1.84
CA PHE A 170 -15.08 -7.36 2.09
C PHE A 170 -15.49 -7.43 3.57
N PRO A 171 -15.25 -8.54 4.32
CA PRO A 171 -15.58 -8.58 5.74
C PRO A 171 -14.77 -7.54 6.52
N PHE A 172 -13.53 -7.27 6.11
CA PHE A 172 -12.69 -6.28 6.76
C PHE A 172 -13.23 -4.86 6.63
N VAL A 173 -13.61 -4.43 5.43
CA VAL A 173 -14.33 -3.15 5.22
C VAL A 173 -15.62 -3.10 6.01
N GLY A 174 -16.39 -4.19 6.01
CA GLY A 174 -17.62 -4.30 6.78
C GLY A 174 -17.39 -4.03 8.27
N VAL A 175 -16.39 -4.67 8.88
CA VAL A 175 -16.02 -4.47 10.28
C VAL A 175 -15.55 -3.03 10.54
N LEU A 176 -14.73 -2.45 9.66
CA LEU A 176 -14.27 -1.06 9.82
C LEU A 176 -15.42 -0.05 9.74
N MET A 177 -16.36 -0.25 8.81
CA MET A 177 -17.56 0.60 8.70
C MET A 177 -18.46 0.47 9.94
N LEU A 178 -18.67 -0.76 10.42
CA LEU A 178 -19.43 -1.00 11.64
C LEU A 178 -18.76 -0.36 12.86
N LEU A 179 -17.44 -0.48 12.98
CA LEU A 179 -16.67 0.15 14.05
C LEU A 179 -16.75 1.67 13.97
N ALA A 180 -16.63 2.25 12.77
CA ALA A 180 -16.78 3.68 12.55
C ALA A 180 -18.15 4.19 13.03
N LEU A 181 -19.23 3.49 12.67
CA LEU A 181 -20.59 3.82 13.12
C LEU A 181 -20.74 3.63 14.64
N TYR A 182 -20.20 2.55 15.20
CA TYR A 182 -20.22 2.26 16.62
C TYR A 182 -19.50 3.33 17.46
N LEU A 183 -18.46 3.96 16.90
CA LEU A 183 -17.69 5.00 17.59
C LEU A 183 -18.32 6.40 17.49
N ILE A 184 -19.34 6.63 16.64
CA ILE A 184 -20.00 7.95 16.53
C ILE A 184 -20.46 8.50 17.90
N PRO A 185 -21.08 7.72 18.79
CA PRO A 185 -21.49 8.21 20.12
C PRO A 185 -20.30 8.58 21.03
N GLN A 186 -19.09 8.10 20.73
CA GLN A 186 -17.87 8.37 21.50
C GLN A 186 -17.09 9.59 20.96
N TRP A 187 -17.56 10.21 19.87
CA TRP A 187 -16.90 11.39 19.32
C TRP A 187 -16.99 12.56 20.29
N ASN A 188 -15.87 13.25 20.48
CA ASN A 188 -15.78 14.43 21.32
C ASN A 188 -15.08 15.57 20.56
N GLY A 189 -15.27 16.79 21.06
CA GLY A 189 -14.70 18.01 20.46
C GLY A 189 -13.19 18.16 20.64
N ALA A 190 -12.50 17.28 21.38
CA ALA A 190 -11.08 17.45 21.69
C ALA A 190 -10.20 17.47 20.43
N ALA A 191 -10.62 16.74 19.37
CA ALA A 191 -9.94 16.80 18.08
C ALA A 191 -9.99 18.21 17.46
N LEU A 192 -11.08 18.96 17.68
CA LEU A 192 -11.23 20.33 17.19
C LEU A 192 -10.37 21.32 17.97
N GLU A 193 -10.04 21.04 19.22
CA GLU A 193 -9.13 21.90 20.01
C GLU A 193 -7.71 21.89 19.44
N THR A 194 -7.35 20.85 18.66
CA THR A 194 -6.09 20.77 17.92
C THR A 194 -6.12 21.51 16.56
N LEU A 195 -7.24 22.18 16.21
CA LEU A 195 -7.34 23.09 15.06
C LEU A 195 -6.79 24.49 15.37
N SER A 196 -5.66 24.58 16.04
CA SER A 196 -4.94 25.85 16.10
C SER A 196 -3.49 25.65 15.71
N LEU A 197 -3.00 26.56 14.87
CA LEU A 197 -1.59 26.58 14.48
C LEU A 197 -0.67 26.79 15.70
N ASP A 198 -1.22 27.40 16.75
CA ASP A 198 -0.54 27.65 18.04
C ASP A 198 -0.48 26.41 18.95
N THR A 199 -1.35 25.40 18.77
CA THR A 199 -1.29 24.12 19.50
C THR A 199 -0.55 23.05 18.72
N ALA A 200 -0.38 23.20 17.40
CA ALA A 200 0.47 22.32 16.58
C ALA A 200 1.97 22.41 16.95
N SER A 201 2.35 23.39 17.78
CA SER A 201 3.66 23.54 18.41
C SER A 201 3.72 22.99 19.85
N ALA A 202 2.58 22.65 20.46
CA ALA A 202 2.49 22.21 21.86
C ALA A 202 2.80 20.71 22.07
N THR A 203 2.80 19.90 21.00
CA THR A 203 3.13 18.45 21.04
C THR A 203 4.64 18.15 20.94
N GLY A 204 5.50 19.12 21.24
CA GLY A 204 6.94 18.93 21.51
C GLY A 204 7.86 18.89 20.27
N ASN A 205 7.34 18.53 19.10
CA ASN A 205 8.01 18.63 17.81
C ASN A 205 7.06 19.36 16.86
N GLY A 206 7.23 20.68 16.69
CA GLY A 206 6.26 21.53 15.99
C GLY A 206 5.82 20.98 14.62
N LEU A 207 4.70 21.49 14.10
CA LEU A 207 4.02 21.06 12.87
C LEU A 207 4.96 20.49 11.77
N TRP A 208 6.05 21.20 11.44
CA TRP A 208 7.03 20.78 10.44
C TRP A 208 7.71 19.45 10.72
N MET A 209 8.12 19.19 11.96
CA MET A 209 8.75 17.94 12.35
C MET A 209 7.73 16.80 12.37
N THR A 210 6.50 17.07 12.81
CA THR A 210 5.41 16.10 12.72
C THR A 210 5.12 15.70 11.28
N LEU A 211 5.03 16.67 10.36
CA LEU A 211 4.87 16.40 8.92
C LEU A 211 6.07 15.65 8.34
N TRP A 212 7.30 16.06 8.70
CA TRP A 212 8.53 15.41 8.24
C TRP A 212 8.59 13.93 8.64
N LEU A 213 8.18 13.60 9.87
CA LEU A 213 8.13 12.22 10.35
C LEU A 213 6.95 11.43 9.76
N ALA A 214 5.84 12.09 9.45
CA ALA A 214 4.66 11.46 8.86
C ALA A 214 4.82 11.11 7.37
N ILE A 215 5.63 11.85 6.61
CA ILE A 215 5.82 11.62 5.16
C ILE A 215 6.42 10.24 4.86
N PRO A 216 7.57 9.82 5.43
CA PRO A 216 8.14 8.50 5.16
C PRO A 216 7.19 7.36 5.54
N VAL A 217 6.49 7.55 6.65
CA VAL A 217 5.44 6.66 7.15
C VAL A 217 4.34 6.48 6.10
N MET A 218 3.85 7.57 5.53
CA MET A 218 2.82 7.52 4.48
C MET A 218 3.32 6.93 3.17
N VAL A 219 4.55 7.25 2.76
CA VAL A 219 5.19 6.64 1.59
C VAL A 219 5.30 5.12 1.77
N PHE A 220 5.66 4.67 2.97
CA PHE A 220 5.72 3.26 3.34
C PHE A 220 4.31 2.61 3.29
N SER A 221 3.29 3.25 3.86
CA SER A 221 1.90 2.76 3.82
C SER A 221 1.35 2.59 2.42
N PHE A 222 1.82 3.43 1.48
CA PHE A 222 1.38 3.40 0.08
C PHE A 222 2.40 2.78 -0.88
N ASN A 223 3.39 2.02 -0.39
CA ASN A 223 4.36 1.34 -1.23
C ASN A 223 3.76 0.13 -1.96
N HIS A 224 2.99 0.40 -3.03
CA HIS A 224 2.38 -0.59 -3.91
C HIS A 224 3.26 -0.93 -5.12
N SER A 225 4.54 -0.53 -5.12
CA SER A 225 5.42 -0.67 -6.28
C SER A 225 5.49 -2.11 -6.81
N PRO A 226 5.65 -3.17 -5.97
CA PRO A 226 5.71 -4.54 -6.45
C PRO A 226 4.40 -5.02 -7.11
N ILE A 227 3.25 -4.71 -6.49
CA ILE A 227 1.95 -5.14 -6.99
C ILE A 227 1.52 -4.35 -8.23
N ILE A 228 1.95 -3.09 -8.36
CA ILE A 228 1.73 -2.28 -9.57
C ILE A 228 2.51 -2.86 -10.75
N SER A 229 3.74 -3.35 -10.53
CA SER A 229 4.52 -4.02 -11.58
C SER A 229 3.78 -5.25 -12.10
N SER A 230 3.35 -6.15 -11.21
CA SER A 230 2.59 -7.34 -11.56
C SER A 230 1.27 -7.00 -12.26
N PHE A 231 0.58 -5.95 -11.79
CA PHE A 231 -0.67 -5.48 -12.41
C PHE A 231 -0.44 -4.92 -13.83
N ALA A 232 0.59 -4.11 -14.02
CA ALA A 232 0.93 -3.53 -15.31
C ALA A 232 1.23 -4.64 -16.33
N VAL A 233 2.04 -5.62 -15.94
CA VAL A 233 2.35 -6.80 -16.75
C VAL A 233 1.11 -7.62 -17.06
N ALA A 234 0.23 -7.87 -16.08
CA ALA A 234 -0.99 -8.66 -16.30
C ALA A 234 -2.07 -7.95 -17.15
N LYS A 235 -1.92 -6.65 -17.41
CA LYS A 235 -2.88 -5.80 -18.13
C LYS A 235 -2.36 -5.26 -19.46
N ALA A 236 -1.06 -5.38 -19.72
CA ALA A 236 -0.44 -5.12 -21.02
C ALA A 236 -1.02 -6.07 -22.09
#